data_AF-A0A966XI78-F1
#
_entry.id   AF-A0A966XI78-F1
#
_cell.length_a   1.000
_cell.length_b   1.000
_cell.length_c   1.000
_cell.angle_alpha   90.00
_cell.angle_beta   90.00
_cell.angle_gamma   90.00
#
_symmetry.space_group_name_H-M   'P 1'
#
loop_
_entity.id
_entity.type
_entity.pdbx_description
1 polymer ?
#
loop_
_entity_poly.entity_id
_entity_poly.type
_entity_poly.pdbx_seq_one_letter_code
_entity_poly.pdbx_strand_id
1 'polypeptide(L)'
;MNSNRNGIVVSSSEAERFTLHQTLRTLMPEAVADTLMSHLLPAGWSDVARASDIDALRTDTAQHFDNVRAETQQQFDNMRAETKQQFDNLRAET
;
A
#
# COMPACT_ATOMS: atom_id res chain seq x y z
N MET A 1 -1.85 0.74 -23.62
CA MET A 1 -0.53 0.19 -23.97
C MET A 1 0.05 -0.42 -22.72
N ASN A 2 0.09 -1.76 -22.67
CA ASN A 2 0.39 -2.57 -21.49
C ASN A 2 1.86 -2.40 -21.07
N SER A 3 2.08 -1.87 -19.87
CA SER A 3 3.41 -1.89 -19.25
C SER A 3 3.59 -3.19 -18.49
N ASN A 4 4.40 -4.07 -19.08
CA ASN A 4 5.00 -5.25 -18.45
C ASN A 4 5.52 -4.92 -17.05
N ARG A 5 4.85 -5.44 -16.01
CA ARG A 5 5.44 -5.64 -14.69
C ARG A 5 5.26 -7.09 -14.28
N ASN A 6 5.93 -7.99 -14.99
CA ASN A 6 6.35 -9.25 -14.38
C ASN A 6 7.45 -8.93 -13.36
N GLY A 7 7.06 -8.29 -12.24
CA GLY A 7 7.84 -8.49 -11.03
C GLY A 7 7.79 -9.98 -10.79
N ILE A 8 8.94 -10.65 -10.84
CA ILE A 8 9.04 -12.08 -10.57
C ILE A 8 8.35 -12.30 -9.22
N VAL A 9 7.16 -12.88 -9.24
CA VAL A 9 6.50 -13.33 -8.02
C VAL A 9 7.28 -14.57 -7.62
N VAL A 10 8.37 -14.36 -6.87
CA VAL A 10 9.12 -15.45 -6.24
C VAL A 10 8.32 -15.89 -5.01
N SER A 11 7.13 -16.44 -5.25
CA SER A 11 6.39 -17.18 -4.24
C SER A 11 7.01 -18.57 -4.19
N SER A 12 7.99 -18.81 -3.33
CA SER A 12 8.27 -20.17 -2.88
C SER A 12 7.57 -20.37 -1.55
N SER A 13 6.50 -21.16 -1.53
CA SER A 13 5.94 -21.67 -0.29
C SER A 13 7.01 -22.46 0.47
N GLU A 14 6.89 -22.57 1.80
CA GLU A 14 7.82 -23.37 2.60
C GLU A 14 7.86 -24.83 2.12
N ALA A 15 6.72 -25.35 1.63
CA ALA A 15 6.61 -26.67 1.03
C ALA A 15 7.43 -26.82 -0.27
N GLU A 16 7.41 -25.82 -1.15
CA GLU A 16 8.23 -25.79 -2.37
C GLU A 16 9.71 -25.61 -2.04
N ARG A 17 10.04 -24.76 -1.05
CA ARG A 17 11.41 -24.57 -0.56
C ARG A 17 11.99 -25.89 -0.02
N PHE A 18 11.20 -26.63 0.76
CA PHE A 18 11.57 -27.93 1.30
C PHE A 18 11.76 -28.98 0.18
N THR A 19 10.85 -29.00 -0.79
CA THR A 19 10.95 -29.92 -1.95
C THR A 19 12.18 -29.62 -2.80
N LEU A 20 12.47 -28.34 -3.03
CA LEU A 20 13.67 -27.89 -3.73
C LEU A 20 14.93 -28.32 -2.99
N HIS A 21 14.99 -28.12 -1.67
CA HIS A 21 16.14 -28.50 -0.86
C HIS A 21 16.42 -30.00 -0.90
N GLN A 22 15.39 -30.84 -0.78
CA GLN A 22 15.53 -32.29 -0.93
C GLN A 22 16.05 -32.68 -2.31
N THR A 23 15.55 -32.03 -3.36
CA THR A 23 16.00 -32.29 -4.74
C THR A 23 17.44 -31.84 -4.96
N LEU A 24 17.87 -30.71 -4.39
CA LEU A 24 19.26 -30.25 -4.49
C LEU A 24 20.20 -31.23 -3.78
N ARG A 25 19.84 -31.74 -2.60
CA ARG A 25 20.66 -32.71 -1.86
C ARG A 25 20.87 -34.04 -2.57
N THR A 26 20.02 -34.41 -3.54
CA THR A 26 20.24 -35.61 -4.37
C THR A 26 21.19 -35.36 -5.55
N LEU A 27 21.31 -34.10 -5.98
CA LEU A 27 22.09 -33.70 -7.16
C LEU A 27 23.47 -33.14 -6.82
N MET A 28 23.70 -32.69 -5.58
CA MET A 28 24.97 -32.10 -5.15
C MET A 28 25.25 -32.35 -3.66
N PRO A 29 26.49 -32.15 -3.18
CA PRO A 29 26.84 -32.31 -1.76
C PRO A 29 25.98 -31.43 -0.86
N GLU A 30 25.61 -31.96 0.31
CA GLU A 30 24.72 -31.31 1.27
C GLU A 30 25.12 -29.87 1.59
N ALA A 31 26.41 -29.62 1.84
CA ALA A 31 26.93 -28.29 2.14
C ALA A 31 26.69 -27.28 1.01
N VAL A 32 26.76 -27.71 -0.25
CA VAL A 32 26.53 -26.83 -1.42
C VAL A 32 25.04 -26.55 -1.56
N ALA A 33 24.18 -27.57 -1.39
CA ALA A 33 22.73 -27.41 -1.40
C ALA A 33 22.26 -26.46 -0.30
N ASP A 34 22.77 -26.60 0.93
CA ASP A 34 22.45 -25.73 2.06
C ASP A 34 22.89 -24.28 1.81
N THR A 35 24.09 -24.10 1.24
CA THR A 35 24.59 -22.77 0.86
C THR A 35 23.68 -22.12 -0.17
N LEU A 36 23.26 -22.85 -1.22
CA LEU A 36 22.33 -22.31 -2.21
C LEU A 36 20.96 -21.96 -1.60
N MET A 37 20.44 -22.82 -0.71
CA MET A 37 19.19 -22.52 0.00
C MET A 37 19.32 -21.29 0.90
N SER A 38 20.50 -20.98 1.45
CA SER A 38 20.72 -19.79 2.27
C SER A 38 20.65 -18.47 1.48
N HIS A 39 20.88 -18.52 0.17
CA HIS A 39 20.79 -17.36 -0.73
C HIS A 39 19.36 -17.09 -1.22
N LEU A 40 18.46 -18.06 -1.12
CA LEU A 40 17.06 -17.87 -1.47
C LEU A 40 16.35 -17.04 -0.41
N LEU A 41 15.64 -16.00 -0.86
CA LEU A 41 14.79 -15.16 -0.01
C LEU A 41 13.89 -16.07 0.85
N PRO A 42 13.72 -15.80 2.16
CA PRO A 42 12.83 -16.57 3.01
C PRO A 42 11.41 -16.64 2.44
N ALA A 43 10.67 -17.70 2.78
CA ALA A 43 9.26 -17.80 2.44
C ALA A 43 8.49 -16.59 3.02
N GLY A 44 7.50 -16.08 2.30
CA GLY A 44 6.65 -14.95 2.73
C GLY A 44 7.24 -13.56 2.48
N TRP A 45 8.43 -13.42 1.89
CA TRP A 45 8.98 -12.11 1.50
C TRP A 45 8.19 -11.44 0.36
N SER A 46 7.40 -12.20 -0.40
CA SER A 46 6.42 -11.66 -1.34
C SER A 46 5.31 -10.86 -0.64
N ASP A 47 5.03 -11.21 0.61
CA ASP A 47 3.92 -10.66 1.40
C ASP A 47 4.39 -9.44 2.21
N VAL A 48 5.71 -9.22 2.27
CA VAL A 48 6.28 -8.02 2.86
C VAL A 48 6.02 -6.85 1.91
N ALA A 49 5.27 -5.87 2.40
CA ALA A 49 4.99 -4.63 1.68
C ALA A 49 6.30 -3.99 1.21
N ARG A 50 6.37 -3.64 -0.09
CA ARG A 50 7.52 -2.95 -0.66
C ARG A 50 7.49 -1.49 -0.23
N ALA A 51 8.66 -0.84 -0.28
CA ALA A 51 8.75 0.60 -0.05
C ALA A 51 7.79 1.39 -0.97
N SER A 52 7.64 0.97 -2.23
CA SER A 52 6.69 1.57 -3.18
C SER A 52 5.22 1.47 -2.73
N ASP A 53 4.87 0.38 -2.05
CA ASP A 53 3.49 0.16 -1.59
C ASP A 53 3.20 1.11 -0.42
N ILE A 54 4.19 1.29 0.47
CA ILE A 54 4.13 2.24 1.59
C ILE A 54 4.07 3.69 1.06
N ASP A 55 4.89 4.04 0.07
CA ASP A 55 4.89 5.39 -0.53
C ASP A 55 3.56 5.71 -1.22
N ALA A 56 2.96 4.73 -1.90
CA ALA A 56 1.63 4.86 -2.49
C ALA A 56 0.58 5.10 -1.40
N LEU A 57 0.57 4.29 -0.33
CA LEU A 57 -0.34 4.46 0.80
C LEU A 57 -0.18 5.80 1.50
N ARG A 58 1.07 6.26 1.67
CA ARG A 58 1.37 7.58 2.26
C ARG A 58 0.79 8.71 1.41
N THR A 59 0.96 8.63 0.10
CA THR A 59 0.45 9.65 -0.83
C THR A 59 -1.07 9.69 -0.83
N ASP A 60 -1.71 8.52 -0.90
CA ASP A 60 -3.17 8.39 -0.84
C ASP A 60 -3.74 8.93 0.47
N THR A 61 -3.11 8.58 1.60
CA THR A 61 -3.49 9.06 2.93
C THR A 61 -3.38 10.58 3.02
N ALA A 62 -2.28 11.18 2.54
CA ALA A 62 -2.10 12.63 2.54
C ALA A 62 -3.18 13.33 1.71
N GLN A 63 -3.48 12.83 0.51
CA GLN A 63 -4.52 13.38 -0.34
C GLN A 63 -5.90 13.30 0.32
N HIS A 64 -6.21 12.19 0.99
CA HIS A 64 -7.47 12.04 1.71
C HIS A 64 -7.62 13.08 2.83
N PHE A 65 -6.56 13.34 3.61
CA PHE A 65 -6.59 14.39 4.63
C PHE A 65 -6.75 15.79 4.06
N ASP A 66 -6.09 16.09 2.93
CA ASP A 66 -6.23 17.38 2.26
C ASP A 66 -7.66 17.58 1.73
N ASN A 67 -8.28 16.52 1.19
CA ASN A 67 -9.67 16.55 0.74
C ASN A 67 -10.63 16.82 1.91
N VAL A 68 -10.51 16.06 3.00
CA VAL A 68 -11.36 16.24 4.20
C VAL A 68 -11.21 17.67 4.77
N ARG A 69 -9.99 18.21 4.77
CA ARG A 69 -9.76 19.59 5.20
C ARG A 69 -10.47 20.59 4.29
N ALA A 70 -10.37 20.43 2.97
CA ALA A 70 -11.01 21.31 2.01
C ALA A 70 -12.54 21.26 2.12
N GLU A 71 -13.12 20.06 2.23
CA GLU A 71 -14.56 19.86 2.41
C GLU A 71 -15.06 20.49 3.72
N THR A 72 -14.31 20.30 4.81
CA THR A 72 -14.66 20.89 6.11
C THR A 72 -14.64 22.43 6.04
N GLN A 73 -13.61 23.01 5.41
CA GLN A 73 -13.51 24.45 5.22
C GLN A 73 -14.69 24.99 4.40
N GLN A 74 -15.03 24.31 3.30
CA GLN A 74 -16.16 24.67 2.46
C GLN A 74 -17.49 24.63 3.23
N GLN A 75 -17.71 23.60 4.06
CA GLN A 75 -18.90 23.52 4.89
C GLN A 75 -19.02 24.68 5.88
N PHE A 76 -17.91 25.07 6.54
CA PHE A 76 -17.92 26.24 7.43
C PHE A 76 -18.18 27.55 6.69
N ASP A 77 -17.61 27.73 5.50
CA ASP A 77 -17.83 28.93 4.69
C ASP A 77 -19.29 29.02 4.22
N ASN A 78 -19.89 27.89 3.82
CA ASN A 78 -21.31 27.81 3.47
C ASN A 78 -22.20 28.16 4.68
N MET A 79 -21.98 27.55 5.84
CA MET A 79 -22.74 27.85 7.06
C MET A 79 -22.65 29.32 7.46
N ARG A 80 -21.46 29.93 7.31
CA ARG A 80 -21.27 31.36 7.59
C ARG A 80 -22.06 32.22 6.61
N ALA A 81 -22.06 31.89 5.32
CA ALA A 81 -22.83 32.60 4.31
C ALA A 81 -24.34 32.50 4.54
N GLU A 82 -24.84 31.29 4.82
CA GLU A 82 -26.25 31.04 5.14
C GLU A 82 -26.69 31.81 6.38
N THR A 83 -25.88 31.77 7.45
CA THR A 83 -26.17 32.50 8.70
C THR A 83 -26.23 34.01 8.43
N LYS A 84 -25.27 34.55 7.66
CA LYS A 84 -25.27 35.97 7.29
C LYS A 84 -26.53 36.34 6.51
N GLN A 85 -26.93 35.52 5.53
CA GLN A 85 -28.12 35.75 4.74
C GLN A 85 -29.38 35.75 5.61
N GLN A 86 -29.50 34.82 6.57
CA GLN A 86 -30.62 34.78 7.50
C GLN A 86 -30.73 36.06 8.33
N PHE A 87 -29.61 36.58 8.86
CA PHE A 87 -29.60 37.85 9.59
C PHE A 87 -29.96 39.05 8.71
N ASP A 88 -29.45 39.10 7.49
CA ASP A 88 -29.75 40.18 6.54
C ASP A 88 -31.25 40.18 6.18
N ASN A 89 -31.87 39.00 6.03
CA ASN A 89 -33.32 38.86 5.82
C ASN A 89 -34.14 39.33 7.02
N LEU A 90 -33.79 38.90 8.24
CA LEU A 90 -34.49 39.31 9.47
C LEU A 90 -34.48 40.83 9.67
N ARG A 91 -33.37 41.50 9.31
CA ARG A 91 -33.28 42.96 9.36
C ARG A 91 -34.14 43.64 8.30
N ALA A 92 -34.38 43.01 7.14
CA ALA A 92 -35.24 43.56 6.11
C ALA A 92 -36.74 43.44 6.45
N GLU A 93 -37.10 42.51 7.34
CA GLU A 93 -38.47 42.26 7.80
C GLU A 93 -38.89 43.11 9.01
N THR A 94 -37.98 43.89 9.61
CA THR A 94 -38.22 44.73 10.81
C THR A 94 -38.03 46.21 10.53
#